data_AF-A0A6L6AT64-F1
#
_entry.id   AF-A0A6L6AT64-F1
#
_cell.length_a   1.000
_cell.length_b   1.000
_cell.length_c   1.000
_cell.angle_alpha   90.00
_cell.angle_beta   90.00
_cell.angle_gamma   90.00
#
_symmetry.space_group_name_H-M   'P 1'
#
loop_
_entity.id
_entity.type
_entity.pdbx_description
1 polymer ?
#
loop_
_entity_poly.entity_id
_entity_poly.type
_entity_poly.pdbx_seq_one_letter_code
_entity_poly.pdbx_strand_id
1 'polypeptide(L)'
;LFLLLFGYSLSWVGIYVGLSARDARVVQNVSFLVTFPLTFLSNAFAPTTGMPRALQYFAEWNPVSTMVAACRELFGLENQFGATAGSFPSENPLITSLIYIILIALVFIPLSVRKYNRSGN
;
A
#
# COMPACT_ATOMS: atom_id res chain seq x y z
N LEU A 1 -16.00 0.10 4.97
CA LEU A 1 -15.27 -0.99 5.64
C LEU A 1 -13.91 -1.28 4.99
N PHE A 2 -13.87 -1.57 3.68
CA PHE A 2 -12.62 -1.86 2.95
C PHE A 2 -11.50 -0.83 3.20
N LEU A 3 -11.74 0.46 2.94
CA LEU A 3 -10.76 1.54 3.17
C LEU A 3 -10.33 1.65 4.63
N LEU A 4 -11.22 1.36 5.58
CA LEU A 4 -10.90 1.36 7.01
C LEU A 4 -9.92 0.24 7.33
N LEU A 5 -10.13 -0.97 6.81
CA LEU A 5 -9.21 -2.09 6.98
C LEU A 5 -7.85 -1.82 6.32
N PHE A 6 -7.85 -1.20 5.14
CA PHE A 6 -6.64 -0.79 4.46
C PHE A 6 -5.83 0.21 5.27
N GLY A 7 -6.45 1.31 5.70
CA GLY A 7 -5.81 2.31 6.56
C GLY A 7 -5.35 1.74 7.90
N TYR A 8 -6.15 0.85 8.51
CA TYR A 8 -5.77 0.15 9.74
C TYR A 8 -4.51 -0.70 9.55
N SER A 9 -4.41 -1.47 8.45
CA SER A 9 -3.21 -2.25 8.16
C SER A 9 -1.96 -1.38 8.00
N LEU A 10 -2.07 -0.25 7.29
CA LEU A 10 -0.96 0.70 7.11
C LEU A 10 -0.56 1.39 8.42
N SER A 11 -1.49 1.61 9.34
CA SER A 11 -1.17 2.22 10.64
C SER A 11 -0.14 1.39 11.43
N TRP A 12 -0.16 0.06 11.30
CA TRP A 12 0.82 -0.83 11.92
C TRP A 12 2.23 -0.65 11.36
N VAL A 13 2.35 -0.27 10.08
CA VAL A 13 3.64 0.11 9.50
C VAL A 13 4.16 1.37 10.19
N GLY A 14 3.30 2.38 10.35
CA GLY A 14 3.64 3.62 11.06
C GLY A 14 4.03 3.39 12.53
N ILE A 15 3.28 2.54 13.24
CA ILE A 15 3.59 2.13 14.62
C ILE A 15 4.97 1.46 14.66
N TYR A 16 5.25 0.52 13.77
CA TYR A 16 6.55 -0.16 13.72
C TYR A 16 7.70 0.81 13.47
N VAL A 17 7.54 1.75 12.52
CA VAL A 17 8.54 2.78 12.22
C VAL A 17 8.74 3.71 13.43
N GLY A 18 7.66 4.15 14.08
CA GLY A 18 7.71 5.00 15.27
C GLY A 18 8.42 4.33 16.44
N LEU A 19 8.16 3.04 16.67
CA LEU A 19 8.88 2.24 17.68
C LEU A 19 10.34 1.95 17.30
N SER A 20 10.70 2.11 16.02
CA SER A 20 12.02 1.77 15.49
C SER A 20 12.98 2.92 15.33
N ALA A 21 12.45 4.13 15.14
CA ALA A 21 13.25 5.31 14.93
C ALA A 21 13.85 5.83 16.24
N ARG A 22 15.02 6.46 16.15
CA ARG A 22 15.71 7.09 17.28
C ARG A 22 15.15 8.47 17.64
N ASP A 23 14.54 9.14 16.66
CA ASP A 23 13.97 10.47 16.79
C ASP A 23 12.85 10.70 15.76
N ALA A 24 12.06 11.75 15.98
CA ALA A 24 10.91 12.09 15.13
C ALA A 24 11.29 12.49 13.70
N ARG A 25 12.51 13.02 13.49
CA ARG A 25 12.99 13.42 12.16
C ARG A 25 13.20 12.20 11.26
N VAL A 26 13.74 11.12 11.82
CA VAL A 26 13.88 9.85 11.10
C VAL A 26 12.52 9.27 10.72
N VAL A 27 11.53 9.29 11.62
CA VAL A 27 10.15 8.84 11.30
C VAL A 27 9.58 9.62 10.14
N GLN A 28 9.68 10.96 10.17
CA GLN A 28 9.17 11.83 9.11
C GLN A 28 9.83 11.52 7.75
N ASN A 29 11.15 11.39 7.72
CA ASN A 29 11.91 11.13 6.49
C ASN A 29 11.56 9.75 5.91
N VAL A 30 11.51 8.71 6.75
CA VAL A 30 11.13 7.36 6.30
C VAL A 30 9.69 7.34 5.79
N SER A 31 8.78 7.99 6.51
CA SER A 31 7.37 8.09 6.11
C SER A 31 7.23 8.75 4.74
N PHE A 32 7.96 9.85 4.51
CA PHE A 32 7.97 10.52 3.21
C PHE A 32 8.58 9.64 2.11
N LEU A 33 9.77 9.06 2.34
CA LEU A 33 10.46 8.21 1.37
C LEU A 33 9.66 6.98 0.94
N VAL A 34 8.82 6.45 1.83
CA VAL A 34 7.96 5.30 1.54
C VAL A 34 6.63 5.76 0.90
N THR A 35 5.98 6.75 1.50
CA THR A 35 4.64 7.19 1.07
C THR A 35 4.68 7.91 -0.28
N PHE A 36 5.73 8.68 -0.57
CA PHE A 36 5.86 9.42 -1.81
C PHE A 36 5.85 8.48 -3.04
N PRO A 37 6.76 7.52 -3.21
CA PRO A 37 6.72 6.62 -4.36
C PRO A 37 5.45 5.76 -4.34
N LEU A 38 4.99 5.28 -3.18
CA LEU A 38 3.77 4.46 -3.11
C LEU A 38 2.52 5.22 -3.58
N THR A 39 2.40 6.51 -3.29
CA THR A 39 1.21 7.29 -3.68
C THR A 39 1.35 7.91 -5.06
N PHE A 40 2.51 8.49 -5.39
CA PHE A 40 2.73 9.14 -6.69
C PHE A 40 2.93 8.15 -7.83
N LEU A 41 3.58 6.99 -7.58
CA LEU A 41 3.68 5.91 -8.56
C LEU A 41 2.47 4.98 -8.44
N SER A 42 1.27 5.55 -8.54
CA SER A 42 0.01 4.81 -8.50
C SER A 42 -1.00 5.34 -9.53
N ASN A 43 -2.06 4.57 -9.76
CA ASN A 43 -3.19 4.98 -10.62
C ASN A 43 -4.16 5.99 -9.96
N ALA A 44 -3.80 6.51 -8.77
CA ALA A 44 -4.61 7.46 -8.01
C ALA A 44 -4.60 8.86 -8.63
N PHE A 45 -3.42 9.32 -9.08
CA PHE A 45 -3.22 10.69 -9.58
C PHE A 45 -3.20 10.78 -11.10
N ALA A 46 -2.73 9.75 -11.79
CA ALA A 46 -2.63 9.71 -13.25
C ALA A 46 -2.92 8.31 -13.79
N PRO A 47 -3.46 8.20 -15.02
CA PRO A 47 -3.60 6.90 -15.70
C PRO A 47 -2.23 6.23 -15.89
N THR A 48 -2.14 4.93 -15.58
CA THR A 48 -0.88 4.16 -15.73
C THR A 48 -0.57 3.83 -17.20
N THR A 49 -1.56 3.89 -18.09
CA THR A 49 -1.45 3.57 -19.52
C THR A 49 -0.48 4.46 -20.30
N GLY A 50 -0.21 5.68 -19.81
CA GLY A 50 0.76 6.60 -20.40
C GLY A 50 2.19 6.47 -19.84
N MET A 51 2.42 5.57 -18.88
CA MET A 51 3.74 5.42 -18.25
C MET A 51 4.68 4.53 -19.09
N PRO A 52 6.01 4.74 -19.02
CA PRO A 52 6.98 3.79 -19.54
C PRO A 52 6.78 2.39 -18.95
N ARG A 53 6.96 1.34 -19.75
CA ARG A 53 6.59 -0.05 -19.40
C ARG A 53 7.08 -0.53 -18.03
N ALA A 54 8.31 -0.18 -17.64
CA ALA A 54 8.85 -0.54 -16.33
C ALA A 54 8.11 0.15 -15.18
N LEU A 55 7.94 1.47 -15.27
CA LEU A 55 7.19 2.26 -14.27
C LEU A 55 5.73 1.83 -14.19
N GLN A 56 5.14 1.53 -15.34
CA GLN A 56 3.79 1.02 -15.42
C GLN A 56 3.62 -0.29 -14.65
N TYR A 57 4.55 -1.24 -14.82
CA TYR A 57 4.50 -2.51 -14.08
C TYR A 57 4.56 -2.30 -12.57
N PHE A 58 5.48 -1.45 -12.09
CA PHE A 58 5.55 -1.12 -10.66
C PHE A 58 4.32 -0.39 -10.16
N ALA A 59 3.79 0.56 -10.94
CA ALA A 59 2.60 1.30 -10.58
C ALA A 59 1.38 0.39 -10.50
N GLU A 60 1.20 -0.56 -11.40
CA GLU A 60 0.01 -1.42 -11.45
C GLU A 60 0.04 -2.52 -10.36
N TRP A 61 1.22 -2.98 -9.93
CA TRP A 61 1.36 -3.89 -8.78
C TRP A 61 1.35 -3.19 -7.41
N ASN A 62 1.37 -1.86 -7.38
CA ASN A 62 1.41 -1.09 -6.15
C ASN A 62 0.14 -1.34 -5.29
N PRO A 63 0.26 -1.58 -3.97
CA PRO A 63 -0.89 -1.77 -3.08
C PRO A 63 -1.86 -0.58 -3.08
N VAL A 64 -1.36 0.65 -3.29
CA VAL A 64 -2.21 1.84 -3.43
C VAL A 64 -3.01 1.78 -4.73
N SER A 65 -2.39 1.33 -5.83
CA SER A 65 -3.09 1.19 -7.12
C SER A 65 -4.18 0.13 -7.08
N THR A 66 -3.91 -1.02 -6.47
CA THR A 66 -4.92 -2.07 -6.32
C THR A 66 -6.04 -1.59 -5.40
N MET A 67 -5.72 -0.83 -4.34
CA MET A 67 -6.73 -0.25 -3.44
C MET A 67 -7.62 0.76 -4.18
N VAL A 68 -7.05 1.65 -4.99
CA VAL A 68 -7.82 2.61 -5.79
C VAL A 68 -8.68 1.87 -6.83
N ALA A 69 -8.13 0.88 -7.51
CA ALA A 69 -8.87 0.09 -8.48
C ALA A 69 -10.04 -0.69 -7.84
N ALA A 70 -9.80 -1.29 -6.67
CA ALA A 70 -10.84 -1.95 -5.88
C ALA A 70 -11.92 -0.97 -5.43
N CYS A 71 -11.54 0.24 -5.01
CA CYS A 71 -12.51 1.28 -4.69
C CYS A 71 -13.36 1.64 -5.90
N ARG A 72 -12.75 1.90 -7.06
CA ARG A 72 -13.46 2.19 -8.31
C ARG A 72 -14.46 1.09 -8.65
N GLU A 73 -14.03 -0.17 -8.59
CA GLU A 73 -14.88 -1.34 -8.85
C GLU A 73 -16.07 -1.42 -7.88
N LEU A 74 -15.83 -1.21 -6.58
CA LEU A 74 -16.89 -1.18 -5.56
C LEU A 74 -17.90 -0.04 -5.75
N PHE A 75 -17.50 1.05 -6.40
CA PHE A 75 -18.36 2.15 -6.80
C PHE A 75 -18.98 1.97 -8.20
N GLY A 76 -18.74 0.84 -8.87
CA GLY A 76 -19.27 0.53 -10.20
C GLY A 76 -18.55 1.24 -11.34
N LEU A 77 -17.31 1.71 -11.12
CA LEU A 77 -16.48 2.35 -12.12
C LEU A 77 -15.55 1.34 -12.79
N GLU A 78 -15.30 1.53 -14.09
CA GLU A 78 -14.37 0.69 -14.85
C GLU A 78 -12.91 1.06 -14.56
N ASN A 79 -12.07 0.03 -14.49
CA ASN A 79 -10.63 0.18 -14.31
C ASN A 79 -9.91 0.01 -15.64
N GLN A 80 -8.88 0.83 -15.87
CA GLN A 80 -8.00 0.71 -17.03
C GLN A 80 -6.58 0.39 -16.56
N PHE A 81 -6.06 -0.74 -17.03
CA PHE A 81 -4.69 -1.19 -16.86
C PHE A 81 -4.04 -1.31 -18.24
N GLY A 82 -2.73 -1.07 -18.35
CA GLY A 82 -2.02 -1.24 -19.62
C GLY A 82 -1.07 -2.44 -19.58
N ALA A 83 0.18 -2.27 -19.13
CA ALA A 83 1.23 -3.29 -19.22
C ALA A 83 0.90 -4.58 -18.45
N THR A 84 0.07 -4.48 -17.41
CA THR A 84 -0.38 -5.62 -16.61
C THR A 84 -1.84 -6.01 -16.90
N ALA A 85 -2.43 -5.55 -18.00
CA ALA A 85 -3.74 -6.02 -18.42
C ALA A 85 -3.76 -7.57 -18.56
N GLY A 86 -4.72 -8.22 -17.91
CA GLY A 86 -4.79 -9.69 -17.81
C GLY A 86 -3.93 -10.30 -16.71
N SER A 87 -3.32 -9.47 -15.84
CA SER A 87 -2.65 -9.94 -14.63
C SER A 87 -3.64 -10.06 -13.47
N PHE A 88 -3.28 -10.86 -12.46
CA PHE A 88 -4.10 -11.06 -11.26
C PHE A 88 -4.51 -9.74 -10.55
N PRO A 89 -3.61 -8.76 -10.32
CA PRO A 89 -4.00 -7.46 -9.76
C PRO A 89 -4.97 -6.66 -10.63
N SER A 90 -4.90 -6.81 -11.97
CA SER A 90 -5.77 -6.09 -12.90
C SER A 90 -7.18 -6.69 -12.98
N GLU A 91 -7.28 -8.02 -12.86
CA GLU A 91 -8.55 -8.75 -12.91
C GLU A 91 -9.26 -8.79 -11.55
N ASN A 92 -8.49 -8.84 -10.47
CA ASN A 92 -9.00 -9.01 -9.11
C ASN A 92 -8.40 -7.96 -8.16
N PRO A 93 -8.62 -6.65 -8.40
CA PRO A 93 -7.98 -5.60 -7.59
C PRO A 93 -8.48 -5.61 -6.13
N LEU A 94 -9.75 -5.96 -5.90
CA LEU A 94 -10.29 -6.11 -4.55
C LEU A 94 -9.60 -7.23 -3.76
N ILE A 95 -9.52 -8.42 -4.34
CA ILE A 95 -8.87 -9.57 -3.71
C ILE A 95 -7.38 -9.28 -3.47
N THR A 96 -6.71 -8.69 -4.46
CA THR A 96 -5.30 -8.31 -4.34
C THR A 96 -5.08 -7.32 -3.21
N SER A 97 -5.97 -6.35 -3.05
CA SER A 97 -5.92 -5.40 -1.93
C SER A 97 -6.15 -6.07 -0.58
N LEU A 98 -7.08 -7.03 -0.48
CA LEU A 98 -7.29 -7.82 0.73
C LEU A 98 -6.06 -8.67 1.08
N ILE A 99 -5.38 -9.24 0.09
CA ILE A 99 -4.11 -9.95 0.28
C ILE A 99 -3.07 -9.00 0.86
N TYR A 100 -2.93 -7.78 0.32
CA TYR A 100 -2.01 -6.78 0.88
C TYR A 100 -2.34 -6.42 2.33
N ILE A 101 -3.61 -6.21 2.65
CA ILE A 101 -4.06 -5.93 4.03
C ILE A 101 -3.61 -7.04 4.97
N ILE A 102 -3.86 -8.31 4.58
CA ILE A 102 -3.50 -9.48 5.38
C ILE A 102 -1.98 -9.59 5.53
N LEU A 103 -1.22 -9.45 4.44
CA LEU A 103 0.24 -9.54 4.47
C LEU A 103 0.85 -8.45 5.35
N ILE A 104 0.40 -7.20 5.21
CA ILE A 104 0.86 -6.08 6.04
C ILE A 104 0.53 -6.34 7.51
N ALA A 105 -0.69 -6.75 7.83
CA ALA A 105 -1.10 -7.06 9.19
C ALA A 105 -0.26 -8.22 9.78
N LEU A 106 -0.11 -9.32 9.06
CA LEU A 106 0.66 -10.50 9.50
C LEU A 106 2.13 -10.19 9.74
N VAL A 107 2.70 -9.23 9.03
CA VAL A 107 4.11 -8.83 9.22
C VAL A 107 4.25 -7.78 10.31
N PHE A 108 3.52 -6.67 10.23
CA PHE A 108 3.78 -5.49 11.05
C PHE A 108 3.13 -5.53 12.42
N ILE A 109 2.00 -6.25 12.61
CA ILE A 109 1.42 -6.44 13.94
C ILE A 109 2.39 -7.16 14.88
N PRO A 110 2.89 -8.38 14.56
CA PRO A 110 3.78 -9.09 15.47
C PRO A 110 5.13 -8.38 15.64
N LEU A 111 5.66 -7.73 14.59
CA LEU A 111 6.88 -6.95 14.70
C LEU A 111 6.74 -5.75 15.63
N SER A 112 5.62 -5.02 15.54
CA SER A 112 5.32 -3.89 16.42
C SER A 112 5.17 -4.33 17.87
N VAL A 113 4.37 -5.37 18.12
CA VAL A 113 4.14 -5.92 19.47
C VAL A 113 5.45 -6.41 20.10
N ARG A 114 6.26 -7.17 19.34
CA ARG A 114 7.58 -7.64 19.82
C ARG A 114 8.51 -6.49 20.17
N LYS A 115 8.49 -5.40 19.39
CA LYS A 115 9.35 -4.24 19.64
C LYS A 115 8.88 -3.44 20.84
N TYR A 116 7.58 -3.20 20.95
CA TYR A 116 6.97 -2.55 22.11
C TYR A 116 7.32 -3.26 23.41
N ASN A 117 7.18 -4.59 23.45
CA ASN A 117 7.50 -5.40 24.64
C ASN A 117 8.99 -5.37 25.01
N ARG A 118 9.90 -5.14 24.05
CA ARG A 118 11.34 -5.06 24.30
C ARG A 118 11.78 -3.68 24.76
N SER A 119 11.04 -2.63 24.44
CA SER A 119 11.35 -1.26 24.88
C SER A 119 10.85 -0.96 26.30
N GLY A 120 9.95 -1.79 26.84
CA GLY A 120 9.42 -1.67 28.20
C GLY A 120 10.19 -2.43 29.29
N ASN A 121 11.19 -3.23 28.91
CA ASN A 121 12.14 -3.91 29.80
C ASN A 121 13.51 -3.24 29.72
#